data_AF-A0A7L2FBH3-F1
#
_entry.id   AF-A0A7L2FBH3-F1
#
_cell.length_a   1.000
_cell.length_b   1.000
_cell.length_c   1.000
_cell.angle_alpha   90.00
_cell.angle_beta   90.00
_cell.angle_gamma   90.00
#
_symmetry.space_group_name_H-M   'P 1'
#
loop_
_entity.id
_entity.type
_entity.pdbx_description
1 polymer ?
#
loop_
_entity_poly.entity_id
_entity_poly.type
_entity_poly.pdbx_seq_one_letter_code
_entity_poly.pdbx_strand_id
1 'polypeptide(L)'
;QPPPHPRFRTANQTYGSRAPTVHELPSSFHILPHKFSDHLGRIGMCRNESLNTALEKSHCTGPDTFITAYEHLDFHPSYNPSGPSHCRDQPL
;
A
#
# COMPACT_ATOMS: atom_id res chain seq x y z
N GLN A 1 -24.19 -18.28 -39.38
CA GLN A 1 -24.30 -17.05 -40.21
C GLN A 1 -23.93 -17.42 -41.64
N PRO A 2 -24.63 -16.92 -42.67
CA PRO A 2 -24.30 -17.19 -44.06
C PRO A 2 -22.88 -16.69 -44.41
N PRO A 3 -22.15 -17.35 -45.33
CA PRO A 3 -20.85 -16.87 -45.76
C PRO A 3 -20.96 -15.46 -46.38
N PRO A 4 -20.08 -14.51 -46.01
CA PRO A 4 -20.11 -13.17 -46.57
C PRO A 4 -19.77 -13.19 -48.06
N HIS A 5 -20.50 -12.38 -48.83
CA HIS A 5 -20.39 -12.31 -50.27
C HIS A 5 -18.96 -11.90 -50.71
N PRO A 6 -18.32 -12.58 -51.68
CA PRO A 6 -16.91 -12.35 -52.04
C PRO A 6 -16.57 -10.91 -52.44
N ARG A 7 -17.53 -10.21 -53.06
CA ARG A 7 -17.39 -8.82 -53.53
C ARG A 7 -17.55 -7.77 -52.42
N PHE A 8 -18.12 -8.12 -51.27
CA PHE A 8 -18.43 -7.20 -50.18
C PHE A 8 -17.63 -7.59 -48.94
N ARG A 9 -16.32 -7.34 -49.01
CA ARG A 9 -15.39 -7.59 -47.90
C ARG A 9 -14.81 -6.31 -47.34
N THR A 10 -14.66 -6.25 -46.02
CA THR A 10 -14.01 -5.14 -45.31
C THR A 10 -12.77 -5.65 -44.58
N ALA A 11 -11.81 -4.77 -44.27
CA ALA A 11 -10.58 -5.15 -43.58
C ALA A 11 -10.85 -5.80 -42.20
N ASN A 12 -11.85 -5.29 -41.48
CA ASN A 12 -12.26 -5.80 -40.16
C ASN A 12 -12.78 -7.25 -40.22
N GLN A 13 -13.32 -7.70 -41.36
CA GLN A 13 -13.75 -9.10 -41.53
C GLN A 13 -12.58 -10.09 -41.51
N THR A 14 -11.32 -9.62 -41.58
CA THR A 14 -10.14 -10.49 -41.47
C THR A 14 -9.95 -10.99 -40.04
N TYR A 15 -10.24 -10.16 -39.04
CA TYR A 15 -10.13 -10.53 -37.63
C TYR A 15 -11.19 -11.58 -37.28
N GLY A 16 -10.76 -12.71 -36.69
CA GLY A 16 -11.65 -13.83 -36.37
C GLY A 16 -12.14 -14.66 -37.57
N SER A 17 -11.67 -14.38 -38.79
CA SER A 17 -12.05 -15.14 -40.00
C SER A 17 -11.43 -16.54 -40.09
N ARG A 18 -10.34 -16.77 -39.36
CA ARG A 18 -9.58 -18.01 -39.34
C ARG A 18 -9.85 -18.76 -38.04
N ALA A 19 -10.08 -20.06 -38.15
CA ALA A 19 -10.18 -20.92 -36.98
C ALA A 19 -8.80 -21.10 -36.34
N PRO A 20 -8.70 -21.11 -35.00
CA PRO A 20 -7.45 -21.39 -34.32
C PRO A 20 -6.99 -22.83 -34.57
N THR A 21 -5.67 -23.02 -34.63
CA THR A 21 -5.01 -24.31 -34.86
C THR A 21 -4.11 -24.69 -33.69
N VAL A 22 -3.78 -25.98 -33.56
CA VAL A 22 -2.92 -26.49 -32.47
C VAL A 22 -1.52 -25.88 -32.46
N HIS A 23 -1.04 -25.40 -33.61
CA HIS A 23 0.27 -24.76 -33.76
C HIS A 23 0.27 -23.28 -33.34
N GLU A 24 -0.91 -22.68 -33.15
CA GLU A 24 -1.07 -21.30 -32.67
C GLU A 24 -1.29 -21.25 -31.15
N LEU A 25 -1.59 -22.39 -30.52
CA LEU A 25 -1.80 -22.47 -29.09
C LEU A 25 -0.45 -22.60 -28.34
N PRO A 26 -0.31 -21.98 -27.16
CA PRO A 26 0.85 -22.20 -26.31
C PRO A 26 0.85 -23.63 -25.77
N SER A 27 2.03 -24.23 -25.61
CA SER A 27 2.19 -25.57 -25.04
C SER A 27 1.81 -25.64 -23.55
N SER A 28 1.89 -24.52 -22.84
CA SER A 28 1.53 -24.39 -21.43
C SER A 28 1.05 -22.98 -21.13
N PHE A 29 0.03 -22.87 -20.27
CA PHE A 29 -0.51 -21.59 -19.83
C PHE A 29 -0.57 -21.55 -18.30
N HIS A 30 0.29 -20.72 -17.69
CA HIS A 30 0.40 -20.59 -16.23
C HIS A 30 -0.36 -19.34 -15.78
N ILE A 31 -1.61 -19.54 -15.36
CA ILE A 31 -2.44 -18.46 -14.82
C ILE A 31 -2.02 -18.18 -13.38
N LEU A 32 -2.03 -16.91 -12.97
CA LEU A 32 -1.99 -16.53 -11.56
C LEU A 32 -3.41 -16.61 -10.98
N PRO A 33 -3.74 -17.60 -10.13
CA PRO A 33 -5.06 -17.70 -9.56
C PRO A 33 -5.26 -16.60 -8.50
N HIS A 34 -6.25 -15.73 -8.70
CA HIS A 34 -6.61 -14.68 -7.75
C HIS A 34 -7.63 -15.13 -6.68
N LYS A 35 -7.95 -16.44 -6.61
CA LYS A 35 -8.98 -17.01 -5.73
C LYS A 35 -8.83 -16.65 -4.25
N PHE A 36 -7.59 -16.52 -3.78
CA PHE A 36 -7.31 -16.09 -2.42
C PHE A 36 -7.71 -14.63 -2.16
N SER A 37 -7.48 -13.74 -3.14
CA SER A 37 -7.71 -12.30 -3.01
C SER A 37 -9.07 -11.84 -3.52
N ASP A 38 -9.84 -12.68 -4.21
CA ASP A 38 -11.18 -12.36 -4.74
C ASP A 38 -12.12 -11.77 -3.66
N HIS A 39 -12.05 -12.30 -2.43
CA HIS A 39 -12.87 -11.78 -1.32
C HIS A 39 -12.44 -10.37 -0.89
N LEU A 40 -11.15 -10.06 -0.95
CA LEU A 40 -10.61 -8.74 -0.58
C LEU A 40 -11.08 -7.64 -1.56
N GLY A 41 -11.22 -7.96 -2.84
CA GLY A 41 -11.78 -7.05 -3.84
C GLY A 41 -13.25 -6.69 -3.59
N ARG A 42 -14.02 -7.57 -2.97
CA ARG A 42 -15.45 -7.33 -2.63
C ARG A 42 -15.63 -6.40 -1.45
N ILE A 43 -14.74 -6.49 -0.46
CA ILE A 43 -14.81 -5.66 0.77
C ILE A 43 -14.09 -4.32 0.61
N GLY A 44 -13.22 -4.19 -0.40
CA GLY A 44 -12.46 -2.97 -0.65
C GLY A 44 -11.32 -2.76 0.34
N MET A 45 -10.79 -1.53 0.40
CA MET A 45 -9.69 -1.21 1.32
C MET A 45 -10.18 -1.22 2.77
N CYS A 46 -9.56 -2.06 3.61
CA CYS A 46 -9.79 -2.03 5.06
C CYS A 46 -9.54 -0.63 5.61
N ARG A 47 -10.45 -0.15 6.45
CA ARG A 47 -10.32 1.11 7.17
C ARG A 47 -9.89 0.82 8.59
N ASN A 48 -8.90 1.57 9.07
CA ASN A 48 -8.51 1.54 10.46
C ASN A 48 -9.32 2.60 11.21
N GLU A 49 -10.25 2.17 12.06
CA GLU A 49 -11.04 3.04 12.94
C GLU A 49 -10.47 3.10 14.37
N SER A 50 -9.28 2.54 14.60
CA SER A 50 -8.63 2.56 15.92
C SER A 50 -8.09 3.95 16.27
N LEU A 51 -8.06 4.25 17.58
CA LEU A 51 -7.33 5.41 18.10
C LEU A 51 -5.82 5.12 18.16
N ASN A 52 -5.00 6.10 17.79
CA ASN A 52 -3.56 6.03 18.02
C ASN A 52 -3.29 6.35 19.50
N THR A 53 -3.06 5.31 20.30
CA THR A 53 -2.72 5.43 21.73
C THR A 53 -1.23 5.20 22.02
N ALA A 54 -0.43 5.00 20.97
CA ALA A 54 1.01 4.87 21.10
C ALA A 54 1.58 6.17 21.71
N LEU A 55 2.26 6.05 22.84
CA LEU A 55 3.02 7.15 23.40
C LEU A 55 4.17 7.51 22.45
N GLU A 56 4.40 8.81 22.33
CA GLU A 56 5.54 9.39 21.64
C GLU A 56 6.83 8.81 22.28
N LYS A 57 7.79 8.38 21.44
CA LYS A 57 9.02 7.69 21.87
C LYS A 57 10.27 8.55 21.71
N SER A 58 10.13 9.80 21.30
CA SER A 58 11.24 10.72 21.23
C SER A 58 11.84 10.86 22.61
N HIS A 59 13.15 11.08 22.60
CA HIS A 59 13.86 11.44 23.80
C HIS A 59 13.20 12.63 24.51
N CYS A 60 12.59 13.59 23.81
CA CYS A 60 12.06 14.81 24.40
C CYS A 60 10.56 14.81 24.74
N THR A 61 9.83 13.72 24.49
CA THR A 61 8.40 13.59 24.87
C THR A 61 8.11 12.19 25.42
N GLY A 62 9.14 11.57 25.99
CA GLY A 62 9.04 10.31 26.70
C GLY A 62 8.25 10.40 28.01
N PRO A 63 7.93 9.27 28.65
CA PRO A 63 7.18 9.22 29.92
C PRO A 63 7.90 9.89 31.10
N ASP A 64 9.18 10.23 30.96
CA ASP A 64 10.00 11.02 31.87
C ASP A 64 9.88 12.54 31.66
N THR A 65 9.05 12.98 30.71
CA THR A 65 8.85 14.41 30.37
C THR A 65 7.66 15.05 31.09
N PHE A 66 6.85 14.29 31.84
CA PHE A 66 5.71 14.88 32.55
C PHE A 66 6.18 15.69 33.76
N ILE A 67 6.20 17.02 33.61
CA ILE A 67 6.26 17.94 34.75
C ILE A 67 4.97 17.73 35.56
N THR A 68 5.06 16.94 36.61
CA THR A 68 3.93 16.76 37.53
C THR A 68 3.78 18.00 38.38
N ALA A 69 2.56 18.29 38.86
CA ALA A 69 2.31 19.43 39.75
C ALA A 69 3.07 19.34 41.10
N TYR A 70 3.76 18.23 41.34
CA TYR A 70 4.55 17.98 42.54
C TYR A 70 6.06 18.20 42.33
N GLU A 71 6.54 18.01 41.10
CA GLU A 71 7.95 18.11 40.71
C GLU A 71 8.14 19.16 39.59
N HIS A 72 7.96 20.43 39.96
CA HIS A 72 8.08 21.56 39.03
C HIS A 72 9.53 21.95 38.68
N LEU A 73 10.52 21.32 39.32
CA LEU A 73 11.94 21.65 39.15
C LEU A 73 12.71 20.59 38.36
N ASP A 74 12.07 19.48 38.00
CA ASP A 74 12.68 18.39 37.24
C ASP A 74 12.50 18.63 35.75
N PHE A 75 13.30 19.55 35.22
CA PHE A 75 13.34 19.82 33.79
C PHE A 75 13.94 18.64 33.05
N HIS A 76 13.34 18.31 31.90
CA HIS A 76 13.80 17.23 31.04
C HIS A 76 15.29 17.42 30.66
N PRO A 77 16.13 16.35 30.60
CA PRO A 77 17.59 16.47 30.34
C PRO A 77 18.00 17.18 29.05
N SER A 78 17.09 17.35 28.09
CA SER A 78 17.32 18.13 26.86
C SER A 78 17.06 19.64 27.03
N TYR A 79 16.51 20.09 28.15
CA TYR A 79 16.23 21.49 28.46
C TYR A 79 17.53 22.23 28.79
N ASN A 80 17.84 23.27 28.01
CA ASN A 80 18.97 24.14 28.26
C ASN A 80 18.49 25.57 28.59
N PRO A 81 18.62 26.05 29.84
CA PRO A 81 18.20 27.41 30.20
C PRO A 81 19.11 28.51 29.65
N SER A 82 20.30 28.14 29.16
CA SER A 82 21.35 29.08 28.72
C SER A 82 21.48 29.19 27.20
N GLY A 83 20.66 28.48 26.42
CA GLY A 83 20.76 28.43 24.97
C GLY A 83 19.68 27.56 24.33
N PRO A 84 19.79 27.24 23.03
CA PRO A 84 18.83 26.35 22.39
C PRO A 84 18.86 24.96 23.03
N SER A 85 17.68 24.41 23.31
CA SER A 85 17.49 23.03 23.73
C SER A 85 17.70 22.11 22.53
N HIS A 86 18.59 21.14 22.64
CA HIS A 86 18.88 20.17 21.58
C HIS A 86 18.44 18.78 22.03
N CYS A 87 17.63 18.11 21.22
CA CYS A 87 17.46 16.67 21.34
C CYS A 87 18.82 16.03 21.04
N ARG A 88 19.33 15.18 21.93
CA ARG A 88 20.53 14.41 21.61
C ARG A 88 20.15 13.41 20.50
N ASP A 89 20.48 13.73 19.26
CA ASP A 89 20.54 12.75 18.17
C ASP A 89 21.68 11.78 18.50
N GLN A 90 21.40 10.74 19.28
CA GLN A 90 22.47 9.83 19.72
C GLN A 90 22.73 8.71 18.71
N PRO A 91 23.99 8.28 18.63
CA PRO A 91 24.23 6.87 18.92
C PRO A 91 25.32 6.71 20.01
N LEU A 92 25.10 5.73 20.89
CA LEU A 92 26.12 4.88 21.49
C LEU A 92 25.69 3.43 21.27
#